data_AF-A0AAD3HCC5-F1
#
_entry.id   AF-A0AAD3HCC5-F1
#
_cell.length_a   1.000
_cell.length_b   1.000
_cell.length_c   1.000
_cell.angle_alpha   90.00
_cell.angle_beta   90.00
_cell.angle_gamma   90.00
#
_symmetry.space_group_name_H-M   'P 1'
#
loop_
_entity.id
_entity.type
_entity.pdbx_description
1 polymer ?
#
loop_
_entity_poly.entity_id
_entity_poly.type
_entity_poly.pdbx_seq_one_letter_code
_entity_poly.pdbx_strand_id
1 'polypeptide(L)'
;MGPLGLNWTIAGRSAHTCHIFVAENITNKDVFGEINSYSTSLDKHTDAVQKFEPINDLLKAIQKEEDKQDKICQRARLDPSKESFFPNEQLSYSSKQGYMEPLLPTMRHHKICVDIKKYMTNIDYIVHDFETMCKNLKPYSKRVFIDMGASLDFHEDDQPVVRLLSLYEKFGFVFDHIYAFEINPYDANDVYKKLLPEKYMGSYHWINVGVSDKKEDRLNPLYSILKTFEEDDFVVVKLDIDSPTIERNLANTLRENDDISRLVDQFYFEHHVFQREMHPYWLGTMRGTIEESFKLFHDLRKKGIAAHYWV
;
A
#
# COMPACT_ATOMS: atom_id res chain seq x y z
N MET A 1 -20.98 15.91 6.22
CA MET A 1 -20.94 15.38 7.60
C MET A 1 -20.82 16.56 8.55
N GLY A 2 -21.82 16.81 9.41
CA GLY A 2 -21.65 17.76 10.53
C GLY A 2 -20.62 17.24 11.53
N PRO A 3 -20.19 18.04 12.53
CA PRO A 3 -19.15 17.63 13.46
C PRO A 3 -19.70 16.52 14.36
N LEU A 4 -19.44 15.26 14.01
CA LEU A 4 -19.78 14.06 14.80
C LEU A 4 -19.04 14.02 16.17
N GLY A 5 -18.45 15.13 16.63
CA GLY A 5 -17.68 15.20 17.87
C GLY A 5 -16.44 14.30 17.89
N LEU A 6 -16.03 13.77 16.72
CA LEU A 6 -14.99 12.73 16.62
C LEU A 6 -13.56 13.27 16.83
N ASN A 7 -13.40 14.59 16.94
CA ASN A 7 -12.11 15.28 17.14
C ASN A 7 -11.06 14.99 16.05
N TRP A 8 -11.48 14.54 14.86
CA TRP A 8 -10.58 14.19 13.75
C TRP A 8 -9.78 15.35 13.17
N THR A 9 -10.11 16.58 13.57
CA THR A 9 -9.53 17.84 13.06
C THR A 9 -8.62 18.53 14.09
N ILE A 10 -8.50 17.99 15.31
CA ILE A 10 -7.78 18.65 16.41
C ILE A 10 -6.35 18.12 16.48
N ALA A 11 -5.39 18.93 16.06
CA ALA A 11 -3.97 18.63 16.20
C ALA A 11 -3.57 18.45 17.68
N GLY A 12 -2.70 17.48 17.96
CA GLY A 12 -2.20 17.21 19.31
C GLY A 12 -3.18 16.43 20.21
N ARG A 13 -4.38 16.10 19.73
CA ARG A 13 -5.36 15.30 20.48
C ARG A 13 -5.64 13.99 19.76
N SER A 14 -5.31 12.87 20.42
CA SER A 14 -5.62 11.56 19.86
C SER A 14 -7.13 11.34 19.71
N ALA A 15 -7.56 11.09 18.48
CA ALA A 15 -8.94 10.74 18.16
C ALA A 15 -9.17 9.24 18.31
N HIS A 16 -10.35 8.84 18.79
CA HIS A 16 -10.81 7.46 18.73
C HIS A 16 -11.37 7.15 17.36
N THR A 17 -10.80 6.17 16.68
CA THR A 17 -11.25 5.75 15.35
C THR A 17 -12.02 4.45 15.39
N CYS A 18 -11.80 3.61 16.40
CA CYS A 18 -12.44 2.29 16.45
C CYS A 18 -13.92 2.31 16.82
N HIS A 19 -14.40 3.40 17.41
CA HIS A 19 -15.80 3.54 17.82
C HIS A 19 -16.79 3.40 16.65
N ILE A 20 -16.40 3.77 15.43
CA ILE A 20 -17.28 3.64 14.25
C ILE A 20 -17.56 2.18 13.87
N PHE A 21 -16.72 1.23 14.30
CA PHE A 21 -16.86 -0.19 14.01
C PHE A 21 -17.66 -0.93 15.09
N VAL A 22 -17.70 -0.40 16.32
CA VAL A 22 -18.25 -1.13 17.48
C VAL A 22 -19.51 -0.49 18.07
N ALA A 23 -19.80 0.77 17.75
CA ALA A 23 -20.89 1.51 18.38
C ALA A 23 -21.80 2.20 17.34
N GLU A 24 -22.99 1.64 17.14
CA GLU A 24 -24.00 2.11 16.18
C GLU A 24 -24.41 3.58 16.41
N ASN A 25 -24.35 4.07 17.65
CA ASN A 25 -24.73 5.44 18.02
C ASN A 25 -23.67 6.51 17.69
N ILE A 26 -22.49 6.12 17.22
CA ILE A 26 -21.40 7.04 16.89
C ILE A 26 -21.55 7.58 15.46
N THR A 27 -22.11 6.75 14.57
CA THR A 27 -22.49 7.13 13.21
C THR A 27 -24.02 7.08 13.08
N ASN A 28 -24.55 7.17 11.86
CA ASN A 28 -25.94 6.79 11.64
C ASN A 28 -26.02 5.29 11.31
N LYS A 29 -27.22 4.72 11.46
CA LYS A 29 -27.47 3.29 11.27
C LYS A 29 -27.03 2.78 9.89
N ASP A 30 -27.22 3.59 8.85
CA ASP A 30 -26.88 3.20 7.48
C ASP A 30 -25.36 3.09 7.30
N VAL A 31 -24.61 4.11 7.74
CA VAL A 31 -23.14 4.14 7.71
C VAL A 31 -22.56 3.02 8.59
N PHE A 32 -23.11 2.79 9.78
CA PHE A 32 -22.69 1.67 10.63
C PHE A 32 -22.92 0.32 9.93
N GLY A 33 -24.09 0.15 9.29
CA GLY A 33 -24.42 -1.03 8.51
C GLY A 33 -23.47 -1.25 7.33
N GLU A 34 -23.15 -0.19 6.59
CA GLU A 34 -22.19 -0.25 5.48
C GLU A 34 -20.79 -0.65 5.96
N ILE A 35 -20.27 -0.03 7.03
CA ILE A 35 -18.95 -0.37 7.58
C ILE A 35 -18.87 -1.85 7.99
N ASN A 36 -19.91 -2.38 8.65
CA ASN A 36 -19.95 -3.78 9.05
C ASN A 36 -20.14 -4.74 7.86
N SER A 37 -20.91 -4.34 6.86
CA SER A 37 -21.03 -5.07 5.59
C SER A 37 -19.68 -5.14 4.90
N TYR A 38 -18.95 -4.03 4.81
CA TYR A 38 -17.61 -3.96 4.20
C TYR A 38 -16.62 -4.88 4.94
N SER A 39 -16.62 -4.84 6.27
CA SER A 39 -15.82 -5.74 7.13
C SER A 39 -16.05 -7.22 6.80
N THR A 40 -17.32 -7.62 6.67
CA THR A 40 -17.69 -9.01 6.30
C THR A 40 -17.27 -9.36 4.87
N SER A 41 -17.42 -8.41 3.95
CA SER A 41 -16.99 -8.54 2.55
C SER A 41 -15.48 -8.68 2.42
N LEU A 42 -14.74 -7.89 3.20
CA LEU A 42 -13.29 -7.93 3.25
C LEU A 42 -12.79 -9.29 3.75
N ASP A 43 -13.40 -9.88 4.78
CA ASP A 43 -13.04 -11.22 5.25
C ASP A 43 -13.18 -12.28 4.14
N LYS A 44 -14.26 -12.23 3.36
CA LYS A 44 -14.44 -13.13 2.21
C LYS A 44 -13.40 -12.89 1.11
N HIS A 45 -13.08 -11.62 0.84
CA HIS A 45 -12.05 -11.24 -0.11
C HIS A 45 -10.67 -11.76 0.34
N THR A 46 -10.28 -11.54 1.60
CA THR A 46 -9.04 -12.04 2.19
C THR A 46 -8.96 -13.56 2.08
N ASP A 47 -10.03 -14.28 2.44
CA ASP A 47 -10.10 -15.74 2.30
C ASP A 47 -9.88 -16.20 0.85
N ALA A 48 -10.45 -15.49 -0.12
CA ALA A 48 -10.26 -15.78 -1.53
C ALA A 48 -8.82 -15.50 -1.97
N VAL A 49 -8.24 -14.37 -1.56
CA VAL A 49 -6.83 -14.03 -1.84
C VAL A 49 -5.90 -15.11 -1.29
N GLN A 50 -6.15 -15.60 -0.08
CA GLN A 50 -5.35 -16.67 0.53
C GLN A 50 -5.47 -17.99 -0.24
N LYS A 51 -6.66 -18.35 -0.70
CA LYS A 51 -6.92 -19.59 -1.48
C LYS A 51 -6.56 -19.50 -2.95
N PHE A 52 -6.29 -18.30 -3.47
CA PHE A 52 -5.92 -18.12 -4.86
C PHE A 52 -4.65 -18.92 -5.17
N GLU A 53 -4.60 -19.59 -6.32
CA GLU A 53 -3.42 -20.37 -6.73
C GLU A 53 -2.42 -19.45 -7.44
N PRO A 54 -1.13 -19.44 -7.03
CA PRO A 54 -0.12 -18.61 -7.69
C PRO A 54 -0.07 -18.82 -9.20
N ILE A 55 0.04 -17.73 -9.96
CA ILE A 55 0.16 -17.78 -11.42
C ILE A 55 1.55 -17.37 -11.90
N ASN A 56 1.93 -17.87 -13.08
CA ASN A 56 3.18 -17.46 -13.73
C ASN A 56 3.20 -15.97 -14.06
N ASP A 57 4.42 -15.43 -14.19
CA ASP A 57 4.72 -14.06 -14.61
C ASP A 57 3.84 -13.59 -15.78
N LEU A 58 2.96 -12.61 -15.51
CA LEU A 58 2.00 -12.06 -16.47
C LEU A 58 2.68 -11.31 -17.61
N LEU A 59 3.73 -10.53 -17.30
CA LEU A 59 4.43 -9.72 -18.29
C LEU A 59 5.12 -10.62 -19.32
N LYS A 60 5.75 -11.72 -18.86
CA LYS A 60 6.34 -12.72 -19.77
C LYS A 60 5.31 -13.40 -20.65
N ALA A 61 4.06 -13.55 -20.19
CA ALA A 61 2.98 -14.06 -21.03
C ALA A 61 2.52 -13.01 -22.05
N ILE A 62 2.36 -11.75 -21.63
CA ILE A 62 1.99 -10.63 -22.51
C ILE A 62 3.03 -10.45 -23.62
N GLN A 63 4.32 -10.51 -23.30
CA GLN A 63 5.41 -10.41 -24.27
C GLN A 63 5.39 -11.51 -25.35
N LYS A 64 4.82 -12.69 -25.05
CA LYS A 64 4.73 -13.81 -25.99
C LYS A 64 3.49 -13.74 -26.87
N GLU A 65 2.39 -13.21 -26.34
CA GLU A 65 1.06 -13.25 -26.95
C GLU A 65 0.32 -11.92 -26.68
N GLU A 66 0.88 -10.82 -27.19
CA GLU A 66 0.38 -9.46 -26.94
C GLU A 66 -1.09 -9.28 -27.32
N ASP A 67 -1.52 -9.92 -28.41
CA ASP A 67 -2.91 -9.92 -28.90
C ASP A 67 -3.91 -10.59 -27.93
N LYS A 68 -3.41 -11.28 -26.90
CA LYS A 68 -4.20 -12.01 -25.90
C LYS A 68 -4.08 -11.44 -24.50
N GLN A 69 -3.56 -10.22 -24.34
CA GLN A 69 -3.38 -9.58 -23.02
C GLN A 69 -4.64 -9.66 -22.15
N ASP A 70 -5.82 -9.37 -22.68
CA ASP A 70 -7.08 -9.46 -21.91
C ASP A 70 -7.31 -10.85 -21.31
N LYS A 71 -7.07 -11.90 -22.10
CA LYS A 71 -7.22 -13.30 -21.65
C LYS A 71 -6.14 -13.68 -20.64
N ILE A 72 -4.93 -13.14 -20.79
CA ILE A 72 -3.83 -13.33 -19.84
C ILE A 72 -4.18 -12.68 -18.50
N CYS A 73 -4.62 -11.42 -18.52
CA CYS A 73 -4.96 -10.67 -17.31
C CYS A 73 -6.18 -11.21 -16.56
N GLN A 74 -7.14 -11.84 -17.26
CA GLN A 74 -8.23 -12.57 -16.61
C GLN A 74 -7.76 -13.67 -15.67
N ARG A 75 -6.53 -14.20 -15.82
CA ARG A 75 -5.96 -15.18 -14.90
C ARG A 75 -5.65 -14.60 -13.53
N ALA A 76 -5.43 -13.29 -13.42
CA ALA A 76 -5.19 -12.58 -12.17
C ALA A 76 -6.51 -12.12 -11.50
N ARG A 77 -7.66 -12.43 -12.10
CA ARG A 77 -8.97 -12.10 -11.54
C ARG A 77 -9.25 -13.01 -10.35
N LEU A 78 -9.47 -12.42 -9.19
CA LEU A 78 -9.80 -13.16 -7.97
C LEU A 78 -11.20 -13.79 -8.01
N ASP A 79 -12.18 -13.06 -8.55
CA ASP A 79 -13.55 -13.53 -8.71
C ASP A 79 -14.17 -13.03 -10.03
N PRO A 80 -14.92 -13.88 -10.77
CA PRO A 80 -15.59 -13.51 -12.02
C PRO A 80 -16.50 -12.26 -11.95
N SER A 81 -17.11 -11.99 -10.79
CA SER A 81 -18.00 -10.85 -10.52
C SER A 81 -17.54 -10.12 -9.26
N LYS A 82 -17.06 -8.89 -9.41
CA LYS A 82 -16.57 -8.07 -8.27
C LYS A 82 -17.66 -7.84 -7.21
N GLU A 83 -18.90 -7.86 -7.65
CA GLU A 83 -20.12 -7.77 -6.85
C GLU A 83 -20.27 -8.95 -5.88
N SER A 84 -19.55 -10.07 -6.08
CA SER A 84 -19.62 -11.24 -5.19
C SER A 84 -19.08 -10.95 -3.80
N PHE A 85 -18.03 -10.12 -3.72
CA PHE A 85 -17.44 -9.71 -2.46
C PHE A 85 -18.04 -8.41 -1.96
N PHE A 86 -18.12 -7.37 -2.79
CA PHE A 86 -18.49 -6.01 -2.38
C PHE A 86 -19.77 -5.52 -3.09
N PRO A 87 -20.96 -6.01 -2.69
CA PRO A 87 -22.21 -5.74 -3.40
C PRO A 87 -22.70 -4.28 -3.28
N ASN A 88 -22.17 -3.51 -2.34
CA ASN A 88 -22.63 -2.14 -2.04
C ASN A 88 -21.68 -1.06 -2.58
N GLU A 89 -20.88 -1.36 -3.62
CA GLU A 89 -19.95 -0.38 -4.24
C GLU A 89 -19.00 0.31 -3.24
N GLN A 90 -18.59 -0.42 -2.20
CA GLN A 90 -17.87 0.14 -1.04
C GLN A 90 -16.38 0.39 -1.31
N LEU A 91 -15.87 -0.11 -2.42
CA LEU A 91 -14.48 0.05 -2.82
C LEU A 91 -14.28 1.40 -3.50
N SER A 92 -13.11 1.99 -3.27
CA SER A 92 -12.63 3.08 -4.12
C SER A 92 -12.24 2.53 -5.49
N TYR A 93 -12.35 3.37 -6.52
CA TYR A 93 -12.01 2.98 -7.89
C TYR A 93 -11.12 4.03 -8.56
N SER A 94 -10.10 3.57 -9.27
CA SER A 94 -9.26 4.35 -10.18
C SER A 94 -9.25 3.67 -11.54
N SER A 95 -9.30 4.44 -12.63
CA SER A 95 -9.21 3.89 -13.98
C SER A 95 -7.86 3.21 -14.26
N LYS A 96 -6.77 3.65 -13.61
CA LYS A 96 -5.42 3.09 -13.79
C LYS A 96 -5.17 1.87 -12.90
N GLN A 97 -5.73 1.83 -11.70
CA GLN A 97 -5.39 0.78 -10.71
C GLN A 97 -6.55 -0.18 -10.40
N GLY A 98 -7.74 0.10 -10.92
CA GLY A 98 -8.94 -0.65 -10.60
C GLY A 98 -9.46 -0.34 -9.19
N TYR A 99 -10.01 -1.36 -8.55
CA TYR A 99 -10.60 -1.22 -7.21
C TYR A 99 -9.56 -1.32 -6.09
N MET A 100 -9.79 -0.58 -5.01
CA MET A 100 -8.99 -0.57 -3.79
C MET A 100 -9.88 -0.33 -2.56
N GLU A 101 -9.38 -0.61 -1.36
CA GLU A 101 -10.14 -0.44 -0.13
C GLU A 101 -10.58 1.01 0.10
N PRO A 102 -11.76 1.25 0.73
CA PRO A 102 -12.14 2.60 1.13
C PRO A 102 -11.16 3.17 2.15
N LEU A 103 -11.04 4.50 2.16
CA LEU A 103 -10.30 5.18 3.21
C LEU A 103 -11.12 5.16 4.50
N LEU A 104 -10.65 4.39 5.49
CA LEU A 104 -11.25 4.29 6.81
C LEU A 104 -10.32 4.89 7.89
N PRO A 105 -10.87 5.47 8.96
CA PRO A 105 -10.09 6.24 9.92
C PRO A 105 -9.20 5.36 10.80
N THR A 106 -9.42 4.05 10.81
CA THR A 106 -8.50 3.12 11.48
C THR A 106 -7.11 3.10 10.85
N MET A 107 -6.99 3.47 9.57
CA MET A 107 -5.71 3.50 8.81
C MET A 107 -4.92 2.19 8.88
N ARG A 108 -5.65 1.09 9.12
CA ARG A 108 -5.20 -0.25 9.45
C ARG A 108 -6.33 -1.22 9.21
N HIS A 109 -5.99 -2.51 9.36
CA HIS A 109 -6.95 -3.59 9.40
C HIS A 109 -8.08 -3.29 10.40
N HIS A 110 -9.34 -3.27 9.96
CA HIS A 110 -10.48 -2.89 10.81
C HIS A 110 -10.58 -3.71 12.13
N LYS A 111 -10.13 -4.97 12.12
CA LYS A 111 -10.07 -5.84 13.32
C LYS A 111 -9.04 -5.41 14.38
N ILE A 112 -8.21 -4.38 14.15
CA ILE A 112 -7.43 -3.78 15.26
C ILE A 112 -8.33 -3.29 16.40
N CYS A 113 -9.58 -2.96 16.09
CA CYS A 113 -10.58 -2.54 17.06
C CYS A 113 -11.09 -3.64 17.98
N VAL A 114 -10.79 -4.91 17.64
CA VAL A 114 -11.16 -6.09 18.43
C VAL A 114 -9.92 -6.66 19.12
N ASP A 115 -8.83 -6.82 18.36
CA ASP A 115 -7.57 -7.36 18.87
C ASP A 115 -6.39 -6.68 18.17
N ILE A 116 -5.92 -5.57 18.75
CA ILE A 116 -4.82 -4.80 18.17
C ILE A 116 -3.54 -5.63 18.04
N LYS A 117 -3.23 -6.51 19.00
CA LYS A 117 -1.99 -7.29 18.99
C LYS A 117 -1.95 -8.24 17.80
N LYS A 118 -3.08 -8.83 17.46
CA LYS A 118 -3.19 -9.77 16.33
C LYS A 118 -3.21 -9.08 14.96
N TYR A 119 -3.79 -7.88 14.87
CA TYR A 119 -4.07 -7.24 13.59
C TYR A 119 -3.22 -5.99 13.30
N MET A 120 -2.30 -5.60 14.18
CA MET A 120 -1.48 -4.39 14.05
C MET A 120 -0.68 -4.36 12.75
N THR A 121 0.04 -5.44 12.44
CA THR A 121 0.90 -5.58 11.25
C THR A 121 0.21 -6.34 10.11
N ASN A 122 -1.10 -6.61 10.24
CA ASN A 122 -1.82 -7.37 9.24
C ASN A 122 -2.22 -6.47 8.06
N ILE A 123 -1.80 -6.83 6.84
CA ILE A 123 -2.08 -6.10 5.59
C ILE A 123 -3.24 -6.69 4.76
N ASP A 124 -3.98 -7.68 5.27
CA ASP A 124 -5.09 -8.35 4.55
C ASP A 124 -6.26 -7.43 4.20
N TYR A 125 -6.28 -6.23 4.78
CA TYR A 125 -7.30 -5.23 4.51
C TYR A 125 -7.04 -4.43 3.22
N ILE A 126 -5.84 -4.54 2.66
CA ILE A 126 -5.46 -3.86 1.43
C ILE A 126 -6.02 -4.65 0.24
N VAL A 127 -6.72 -3.95 -0.65
CA VAL A 127 -7.37 -4.57 -1.82
C VAL A 127 -6.65 -4.14 -3.09
N HIS A 128 -6.25 -5.11 -3.92
CA HIS A 128 -5.65 -4.91 -5.23
C HIS A 128 -6.52 -5.51 -6.34
N ASP A 129 -6.66 -4.78 -7.44
CA ASP A 129 -7.32 -5.26 -8.66
C ASP A 129 -6.27 -5.66 -9.70
N PHE A 130 -5.61 -6.80 -9.45
CA PHE A 130 -4.49 -7.30 -10.26
C PHE A 130 -4.84 -7.51 -11.74
N GLU A 131 -6.10 -7.81 -12.07
CA GLU A 131 -6.55 -7.87 -13.47
C GLU A 131 -6.46 -6.48 -14.13
N THR A 132 -6.99 -5.44 -13.48
CA THR A 132 -6.96 -4.08 -14.03
C THR A 132 -5.53 -3.56 -14.14
N MET A 133 -4.71 -3.81 -13.11
CA MET A 133 -3.27 -3.48 -13.13
C MET A 133 -2.57 -4.18 -14.30
N CYS A 134 -2.86 -5.47 -14.54
CA CYS A 134 -2.28 -6.23 -15.65
C CYS A 134 -2.65 -5.67 -17.03
N LYS A 135 -3.89 -5.18 -17.20
CA LYS A 135 -4.34 -4.59 -18.47
C LYS A 135 -3.61 -3.30 -18.83
N ASN A 136 -3.01 -2.64 -17.84
CA ASN A 136 -2.22 -1.43 -18.05
C ASN A 136 -0.75 -1.72 -18.34
N LEU A 137 -0.27 -2.95 -18.13
CA LEU A 137 1.09 -3.34 -18.52
C LEU A 137 1.24 -3.29 -20.05
N LYS A 138 2.42 -2.84 -20.49
CA LYS A 138 2.90 -2.96 -21.87
C LYS A 138 3.90 -4.10 -21.96
N PRO A 139 4.13 -4.70 -23.14
CA PRO A 139 5.17 -5.73 -23.31
C PRO A 139 6.57 -5.33 -22.83
N TYR A 140 6.87 -4.02 -22.80
CA TYR A 140 8.16 -3.47 -22.40
C TYR A 140 8.15 -2.78 -21.03
N SER A 141 7.03 -2.80 -20.31
CA SER A 141 6.96 -2.25 -18.95
C SER A 141 7.98 -2.92 -18.04
N LYS A 142 8.62 -2.13 -17.19
CA LYS A 142 9.37 -2.61 -16.03
C LYS A 142 8.46 -2.64 -14.81
N ARG A 143 8.71 -3.56 -13.89
CA ARG A 143 8.03 -3.65 -12.60
C ARG A 143 9.01 -3.29 -11.51
N VAL A 144 8.74 -2.21 -10.80
CA VAL A 144 9.66 -1.61 -9.83
C VAL A 144 9.00 -1.53 -8.47
N PHE A 145 9.72 -1.96 -7.44
CA PHE A 145 9.36 -1.76 -6.04
C PHE A 145 10.41 -0.87 -5.39
N ILE A 146 10.00 0.26 -4.82
CA ILE A 146 10.87 1.16 -4.07
C ILE A 146 10.44 1.10 -2.61
N ASP A 147 11.30 0.54 -1.78
CA ASP A 147 11.12 0.39 -0.35
C ASP A 147 11.96 1.41 0.40
N MET A 148 11.31 2.42 0.97
CA MET A 148 11.96 3.39 1.83
C MET A 148 11.73 2.96 3.28
N GLY A 149 12.81 2.49 3.93
CA GLY A 149 12.78 1.88 5.25
C GLY A 149 12.48 0.38 5.16
N ALA A 150 13.33 -0.32 4.41
CA ALA A 150 13.13 -1.73 4.14
C ALA A 150 13.16 -2.57 5.41
N SER A 151 13.98 -2.17 6.40
CA SER A 151 14.39 -3.02 7.52
C SER A 151 14.94 -4.38 7.04
N LEU A 152 15.70 -5.06 7.88
CA LEU A 152 16.25 -6.37 7.53
C LEU A 152 15.85 -7.39 8.55
N ASP A 153 14.58 -7.76 8.46
CA ASP A 153 14.09 -8.99 9.05
C ASP A 153 13.29 -9.72 7.97
N PHE A 154 13.95 -10.66 7.30
CA PHE A 154 13.34 -11.56 6.31
C PHE A 154 13.12 -12.96 6.90
N HIS A 155 13.32 -13.12 8.21
CA HIS A 155 13.41 -14.45 8.82
C HIS A 155 12.06 -15.12 9.04
N GLU A 156 10.95 -14.41 8.91
CA GLU A 156 9.60 -14.94 9.12
C GLU A 156 8.62 -14.38 8.07
N ASP A 157 7.68 -15.22 7.61
CA ASP A 157 6.59 -14.84 6.70
C ASP A 157 5.66 -13.74 7.28
N ASP A 158 5.87 -13.37 8.54
CA ASP A 158 5.09 -12.38 9.28
C ASP A 158 5.49 -10.93 8.96
N GLN A 159 6.54 -10.72 8.17
CA GLN A 159 7.02 -9.38 7.82
C GLN A 159 6.14 -8.74 6.72
N PRO A 160 5.51 -7.58 6.97
CA PRO A 160 4.50 -7.02 6.06
C PRO A 160 4.99 -6.80 4.63
N VAL A 161 6.23 -6.35 4.46
CA VAL A 161 6.80 -6.13 3.12
C VAL A 161 7.03 -7.44 2.37
N VAL A 162 7.50 -8.50 3.05
CA VAL A 162 7.70 -9.83 2.46
C VAL A 162 6.37 -10.42 2.01
N ARG A 163 5.34 -10.25 2.85
CA ARG A 163 3.97 -10.63 2.54
C ARG A 163 3.42 -9.86 1.34
N LEU A 164 3.68 -8.56 1.27
CA LEU A 164 3.28 -7.73 0.13
C LEU A 164 3.95 -8.19 -1.16
N LEU A 165 5.27 -8.36 -1.18
CA LEU A 165 6.01 -8.86 -2.35
C LEU A 165 5.48 -10.24 -2.79
N SER A 166 5.23 -11.13 -1.84
CA SER A 166 4.69 -12.46 -2.13
C SER A 166 3.26 -12.40 -2.67
N LEU A 167 2.45 -11.43 -2.23
CA LEU A 167 1.12 -11.17 -2.79
C LEU A 167 1.23 -10.74 -4.26
N TYR A 168 2.13 -9.82 -4.61
CA TYR A 168 2.36 -9.43 -6.00
C TYR A 168 2.81 -10.61 -6.87
N GLU A 169 3.79 -11.39 -6.41
CA GLU A 169 4.27 -12.57 -7.13
C GLU A 169 3.18 -13.61 -7.34
N LYS A 170 2.34 -13.83 -6.32
CA LYS A 170 1.19 -14.75 -6.37
C LYS A 170 0.25 -14.41 -7.51
N PHE A 171 0.05 -13.14 -7.79
CA PHE A 171 -0.75 -12.65 -8.91
C PHE A 171 0.07 -12.38 -10.19
N GLY A 172 1.29 -12.91 -10.28
CA GLY A 172 2.12 -12.89 -11.48
C GLY A 172 2.85 -11.56 -11.74
N PHE A 173 2.93 -10.68 -10.74
CA PHE A 173 3.77 -9.48 -10.78
C PHE A 173 5.12 -9.78 -10.12
N VAL A 174 6.11 -10.10 -10.94
CA VAL A 174 7.49 -10.35 -10.48
C VAL A 174 8.30 -9.07 -10.69
N PHE A 175 8.80 -8.45 -9.61
CA PHE A 175 9.54 -7.19 -9.74
C PHE A 175 10.90 -7.38 -10.41
N ASP A 176 11.17 -6.56 -11.43
CA ASP A 176 12.45 -6.52 -12.14
C ASP A 176 13.51 -5.75 -11.32
N HIS A 177 13.06 -4.76 -10.54
CA HIS A 177 13.90 -3.99 -9.63
C HIS A 177 13.21 -3.81 -8.27
N ILE A 178 13.93 -4.11 -7.18
CA ILE A 178 13.53 -3.82 -5.80
C ILE A 178 14.62 -2.93 -5.20
N TYR A 179 14.33 -1.64 -5.00
CA TYR A 179 15.26 -0.69 -4.40
C TYR A 179 14.94 -0.55 -2.91
N ALA A 180 15.81 -1.09 -2.07
CA ALA A 180 15.60 -1.14 -0.62
C ALA A 180 16.55 -0.19 0.10
N PHE A 181 15.99 0.88 0.67
CA PHE A 181 16.72 1.87 1.46
C PHE A 181 16.61 1.55 2.95
N GLU A 182 17.74 1.58 3.64
CA GLU A 182 17.80 1.41 5.08
C GLU A 182 18.90 2.30 5.67
N ILE A 183 18.55 3.02 6.75
CA ILE A 183 19.48 3.94 7.41
C ILE A 183 20.41 3.20 8.38
N ASN A 184 19.94 2.12 8.98
CA ASN A 184 20.71 1.32 9.90
C ASN A 184 21.70 0.45 9.12
N PRO A 185 23.01 0.53 9.41
CA PRO A 185 24.00 -0.16 8.62
C PRO A 185 23.90 -1.68 8.81
N TYR A 186 23.72 -2.42 7.72
CA TYR A 186 23.89 -3.89 7.69
C TYR A 186 25.06 -4.32 6.80
N ASP A 187 25.66 -5.47 7.12
CA ASP A 187 26.69 -6.09 6.27
C ASP A 187 26.05 -6.68 5.01
N ALA A 188 26.56 -6.30 3.84
CA ALA A 188 26.00 -6.75 2.57
C ALA A 188 26.08 -8.27 2.38
N ASN A 189 27.08 -8.96 2.96
CA ASN A 189 27.10 -10.43 2.89
C ASN A 189 25.95 -11.03 3.69
N ASP A 190 25.61 -10.45 4.84
CA ASP A 190 24.47 -10.93 5.63
C ASP A 190 23.18 -10.76 4.85
N VAL A 191 22.96 -9.58 4.24
CA VAL A 191 21.80 -9.31 3.38
C VAL A 191 21.68 -10.36 2.29
N TYR A 192 22.70 -10.50 1.43
CA TYR A 192 22.59 -11.33 0.23
C TYR A 192 22.76 -12.83 0.45
N LYS A 193 23.38 -13.27 1.56
CA LYS A 193 23.63 -14.71 1.81
C LYS A 193 22.75 -15.32 2.88
N LYS A 194 22.20 -14.51 3.79
CA LYS A 194 21.45 -15.02 4.96
C LYS A 194 20.01 -14.53 5.01
N LEU A 195 19.77 -13.28 4.63
CA LEU A 195 18.47 -12.64 4.85
C LEU A 195 17.60 -12.69 3.59
N LEU A 196 18.13 -12.24 2.45
CA LEU A 196 17.36 -12.10 1.22
C LEU A 196 16.98 -13.46 0.62
N PRO A 197 15.69 -13.75 0.37
CA PRO A 197 15.27 -14.92 -0.37
C PRO A 197 15.93 -14.99 -1.76
N GLU A 198 16.42 -16.17 -2.15
CA GLU A 198 17.18 -16.37 -3.40
C GLU A 198 16.46 -15.84 -4.65
N LYS A 199 15.12 -15.95 -4.68
CA LYS A 199 14.26 -15.47 -5.78
C LYS A 199 14.40 -13.96 -6.05
N TYR A 200 14.76 -13.16 -5.06
CA TYR A 200 14.93 -11.71 -5.22
C TYR A 200 16.38 -11.30 -5.50
N MET A 201 17.36 -12.21 -5.41
CA MET A 201 18.78 -11.86 -5.48
C MET A 201 19.15 -11.10 -6.77
N GLY A 202 18.51 -11.43 -7.89
CA GLY A 202 18.75 -10.77 -9.18
C GLY A 202 18.09 -9.40 -9.34
N SER A 203 17.02 -9.11 -8.60
CA SER A 203 16.26 -7.85 -8.70
C SER A 203 16.52 -6.90 -7.54
N TYR A 204 17.12 -7.36 -6.44
CA TYR A 204 17.26 -6.60 -5.20
C TYR A 204 18.52 -5.72 -5.16
N HIS A 205 18.28 -4.42 -5.02
CA HIS A 205 19.29 -3.37 -4.88
C HIS A 205 19.28 -2.88 -3.43
N TRP A 206 20.23 -3.36 -2.62
CA TRP A 206 20.39 -2.92 -1.24
C TRP A 206 21.11 -1.58 -1.17
N ILE A 207 20.47 -0.57 -0.59
CA ILE A 207 20.99 0.80 -0.48
C ILE A 207 21.05 1.16 1.01
N ASN A 208 22.21 0.90 1.61
CA ASN A 208 22.48 1.05 3.04
C ASN A 208 22.71 2.52 3.47
N VAL A 209 21.82 3.42 3.04
CA VAL A 209 21.80 4.84 3.40
C VAL A 209 20.36 5.31 3.59
N GLY A 210 20.17 6.27 4.49
CA GLY A 210 18.86 6.92 4.65
C GLY A 210 18.46 7.73 3.41
N VAL A 211 17.15 7.91 3.23
CA VAL A 211 16.59 8.73 2.14
C VAL A 211 16.62 10.22 2.48
N SER A 212 16.66 11.05 1.43
CA SER A 212 16.56 12.51 1.50
C SER A 212 15.21 12.97 0.95
N ASP A 213 14.58 13.96 1.57
CA ASP A 213 13.39 14.64 1.06
C ASP A 213 13.72 15.86 0.18
N LYS A 214 15.00 16.22 0.07
CA LYS A 214 15.43 17.37 -0.73
C LYS A 214 15.27 17.07 -2.21
N LYS A 215 14.69 18.02 -2.94
CA LYS A 215 14.55 17.96 -4.39
C LYS A 215 15.92 17.75 -5.06
N GLU A 216 15.98 16.82 -6.02
CA GLU A 216 17.17 16.51 -6.82
C GLU A 216 18.39 15.96 -6.04
N ASP A 217 18.22 15.67 -4.75
CA ASP A 217 19.22 14.92 -3.99
C ASP A 217 19.35 13.50 -4.57
N ARG A 218 20.58 12.99 -4.67
CA ARG A 218 20.85 11.64 -5.17
C ARG A 218 20.22 10.57 -4.26
N LEU A 219 20.03 10.89 -2.99
CA LEU A 219 19.38 10.02 -2.00
C LEU A 219 17.87 10.25 -1.90
N ASN A 220 17.28 11.08 -2.76
CA ASN A 220 15.83 11.20 -2.86
C ASN A 220 15.31 10.26 -3.98
N PRO A 221 14.77 9.07 -3.65
CA PRO A 221 14.39 8.08 -4.65
C PRO A 221 13.29 8.57 -5.61
N LEU A 222 12.47 9.55 -5.20
CA LEU A 222 11.45 10.14 -6.07
C LEU A 222 12.05 10.95 -7.23
N TYR A 223 13.30 11.41 -7.09
CA TYR A 223 14.02 12.14 -8.13
C TYR A 223 15.14 11.33 -8.77
N SER A 224 15.87 10.54 -8.00
CA SER A 224 17.04 9.81 -8.49
C SER A 224 16.69 8.47 -9.13
N ILE A 225 15.61 7.82 -8.69
CA ILE A 225 15.18 6.50 -9.18
C ILE A 225 13.95 6.64 -10.07
N LEU A 226 12.85 7.23 -9.58
CA LEU A 226 11.59 7.29 -10.35
C LEU A 226 11.74 7.93 -11.73
N LYS A 227 12.56 8.97 -11.87
CA LYS A 227 12.79 9.66 -13.15
C LYS A 227 13.52 8.82 -14.21
N THR A 228 13.99 7.62 -13.86
CA THR A 228 14.59 6.67 -14.80
C THR A 228 13.57 5.70 -15.41
N PHE A 229 12.31 5.81 -14.99
CA PHE A 229 11.17 5.01 -15.43
C PHE A 229 10.16 5.87 -16.20
N GLU A 230 9.29 5.20 -16.94
CA GLU A 230 8.26 5.79 -17.81
C GLU A 230 6.85 5.55 -17.24
N GLU A 231 5.84 6.26 -17.74
CA GLU A 231 4.45 6.09 -17.27
C GLU A 231 3.85 4.71 -17.57
N ASP A 232 4.41 4.02 -18.56
CA ASP A 232 4.07 2.65 -18.93
C ASP A 232 4.71 1.62 -17.99
N ASP A 233 5.71 1.98 -17.18
CA ASP A 233 6.27 1.11 -16.16
C ASP A 233 5.28 0.96 -14.99
N PHE A 234 5.30 -0.20 -14.34
CA PHE A 234 4.53 -0.45 -13.13
C PHE A 234 5.38 -0.18 -11.90
N VAL A 235 5.05 0.87 -11.15
CA VAL A 235 5.88 1.33 -10.03
C VAL A 235 5.12 1.34 -8.72
N VAL A 236 5.69 0.62 -7.76
CA VAL A 236 5.23 0.54 -6.39
C VAL A 236 6.20 1.27 -5.47
N VAL A 237 5.66 2.12 -4.58
CA VAL A 237 6.43 2.85 -3.60
C VAL A 237 5.90 2.55 -2.20
N LYS A 238 6.74 2.00 -1.32
CA LYS A 238 6.51 1.95 0.14
C LYS A 238 7.31 3.06 0.80
N LEU A 239 6.65 3.81 1.68
CA LEU A 239 7.25 4.82 2.54
C LEU A 239 6.91 4.51 3.99
N ASP A 240 7.92 4.11 4.75
CA ASP A 240 7.81 3.88 6.19
C ASP A 240 9.24 3.90 6.76
N ILE A 241 9.66 5.07 7.20
CA ILE A 241 10.98 5.35 7.79
C ILE A 241 10.78 6.04 9.15
N ASP A 242 11.76 5.91 10.04
CA ASP A 242 11.72 6.55 11.37
C ASP A 242 11.95 8.08 11.35
N SER A 243 11.42 8.80 10.36
CA SER A 243 11.54 10.25 10.21
C SER A 243 10.26 10.91 9.65
N PRO A 244 9.28 11.23 10.52
CA PRO A 244 7.97 11.77 10.10
C PRO A 244 8.05 13.04 9.25
N THR A 245 9.11 13.84 9.43
CA THR A 245 9.28 15.06 8.64
C THR A 245 9.67 14.74 7.20
N ILE A 246 10.62 13.82 7.00
CA ILE A 246 11.08 13.39 5.67
C ILE A 246 9.94 12.67 4.95
N GLU A 247 9.25 11.75 5.63
CA GLU A 247 8.12 11.02 5.06
C GLU A 247 7.02 11.94 4.56
N ARG A 248 6.58 12.89 5.39
CA ARG A 248 5.53 13.81 5.01
C ARG A 248 5.95 14.70 3.84
N ASN A 249 7.22 15.07 3.76
CA ASN A 249 7.73 15.86 2.63
C ASN A 249 7.79 15.02 1.34
N LEU A 250 8.13 13.73 1.42
CA LEU A 250 8.09 12.82 0.28
C LEU A 250 6.65 12.54 -0.19
N ALA A 251 5.72 12.25 0.73
CA ALA A 251 4.31 12.07 0.43
C ALA A 251 3.68 13.33 -0.17
N ASN A 252 4.02 14.52 0.35
CA ASN A 252 3.59 15.79 -0.23
C ASN A 252 4.20 16.04 -1.61
N THR A 253 5.44 15.62 -1.85
CA THR A 253 6.03 15.68 -3.20
C THR A 253 5.20 14.88 -4.19
N LEU A 254 4.78 13.66 -3.83
CA LEU A 254 3.85 12.87 -4.66
C LEU A 254 2.47 13.55 -4.81
N ARG A 255 2.00 14.25 -3.79
CA ARG A 255 0.72 14.98 -3.84
C ARG A 255 0.80 16.26 -4.68
N GLU A 256 1.94 16.93 -4.76
CA GLU A 256 2.06 18.28 -5.32
C GLU A 256 2.74 18.29 -6.70
N ASN A 257 3.52 17.28 -7.06
CA ASN A 257 4.28 17.24 -8.31
C ASN A 257 3.71 16.20 -9.29
N ASP A 258 2.89 16.65 -10.25
CA ASP A 258 2.24 15.81 -11.26
C ASP A 258 3.25 14.99 -12.10
N ASP A 259 4.44 15.53 -12.38
CA ASP A 259 5.46 14.83 -13.17
C ASP A 259 5.97 13.56 -12.47
N ILE A 260 5.97 13.56 -11.13
CA ILE A 260 6.35 12.41 -10.32
C ILE A 260 5.12 11.55 -10.03
N SER A 261 3.97 12.16 -9.72
CA SER A 261 2.74 11.43 -9.39
C SER A 261 2.36 10.42 -10.47
N ARG A 262 2.46 10.81 -11.76
CA ARG A 262 2.10 9.96 -12.91
C ARG A 262 2.96 8.70 -13.05
N LEU A 263 4.16 8.71 -12.47
CA LEU A 263 5.12 7.60 -12.50
C LEU A 263 4.89 6.59 -11.37
N VAL A 264 3.92 6.81 -10.47
CA VAL A 264 3.64 5.91 -9.34
C VAL A 264 2.26 5.31 -9.51
N ASP A 265 2.18 3.99 -9.44
CA ASP A 265 0.91 3.25 -9.54
C ASP A 265 0.35 2.96 -8.16
N GLN A 266 1.20 2.50 -7.24
CA GLN A 266 0.83 2.03 -5.92
C GLN A 266 1.69 2.73 -4.88
N PHE A 267 1.05 3.26 -3.84
CA PHE A 267 1.74 3.97 -2.77
C PHE A 267 1.28 3.45 -1.40
N TYR A 268 2.21 2.88 -0.64
CA TYR A 268 1.98 2.40 0.71
C TYR A 268 2.65 3.35 1.68
N PHE A 269 1.88 3.95 2.59
CA PHE A 269 2.42 4.95 3.51
C PHE A 269 1.81 4.85 4.91
N GLU A 270 2.68 4.84 5.91
CA GLU A 270 2.30 4.86 7.32
C GLU A 270 2.24 6.30 7.85
N HIS A 271 1.11 6.97 7.66
CA HIS A 271 0.98 8.34 8.14
C HIS A 271 0.70 8.37 9.65
N HIS A 272 1.74 8.58 10.46
CA HIS A 272 1.64 8.67 11.92
C HIS A 272 0.86 9.90 12.37
N VAL A 273 -0.47 9.80 12.47
CA VAL A 273 -1.35 10.88 12.92
C VAL A 273 -1.77 10.70 14.38
N PHE A 274 -2.40 11.71 14.99
CA PHE A 274 -2.93 11.59 16.35
C PHE A 274 -4.15 10.64 16.43
N GLN A 275 -3.89 9.33 16.39
CA GLN A 275 -4.86 8.24 16.54
C GLN A 275 -4.69 7.56 17.89
N ARG A 276 -5.78 7.40 18.65
CA ARG A 276 -5.70 6.90 20.04
C ARG A 276 -5.28 5.44 20.12
N GLU A 277 -5.75 4.63 19.18
CA GLU A 277 -5.48 3.20 19.12
C GLU A 277 -4.01 2.92 18.83
N MET A 278 -3.38 3.75 17.99
CA MET A 278 -1.97 3.62 17.60
C MET A 278 -1.00 4.42 18.49
N HIS A 279 -1.51 5.27 19.38
CA HIS A 279 -0.71 6.10 20.28
C HIS A 279 0.41 5.33 21.03
N PRO A 280 0.19 4.11 21.59
CA PRO A 280 1.24 3.36 22.29
C PRO A 280 2.38 2.91 21.39
N TYR A 281 2.16 2.82 20.07
CA TYR A 281 3.11 2.30 19.09
C TYR A 281 3.84 3.43 18.36
N TRP A 282 3.15 4.51 18.04
CA TRP A 282 3.74 5.67 17.37
C TRP A 282 4.43 6.64 18.33
N LEU A 283 3.97 6.74 19.58
CA LEU A 283 4.61 7.57 20.62
C LEU A 283 4.93 8.99 20.11
N GLY A 284 6.22 9.38 20.10
CA GLY A 284 6.66 10.73 19.76
C GLY A 284 6.61 11.09 18.27
N THR A 285 6.35 10.11 17.39
CA THR A 285 6.39 10.29 15.93
C THR A 285 5.08 10.82 15.36
N MET A 286 3.97 10.77 16.12
CA MET A 286 2.67 11.27 15.66
C MET A 286 2.70 12.76 15.31
N ARG A 287 2.23 13.09 14.12
CA ARG A 287 2.09 14.44 13.57
C ARG A 287 0.82 14.52 12.71
N GLY A 288 0.09 15.61 12.85
CA GLY A 288 -1.10 15.87 12.04
C GLY A 288 -2.36 15.13 12.49
N THR A 289 -3.43 15.27 11.72
CA THR A 289 -4.79 14.85 12.07
C THR A 289 -5.32 13.73 11.18
N ILE A 290 -6.37 13.04 11.64
CA ILE A 290 -7.06 12.01 10.84
C ILE A 290 -7.58 12.60 9.52
N GLU A 291 -8.14 13.82 9.58
CA GLU A 291 -8.62 14.54 8.40
C GLU A 291 -7.49 14.87 7.40
N GLU A 292 -6.34 15.31 7.88
CA GLU A 292 -5.18 15.58 7.03
C GLU A 292 -4.71 14.32 6.29
N SER A 293 -4.73 13.17 6.98
CA SER A 293 -4.43 11.88 6.36
C SER A 293 -5.43 11.53 5.26
N PHE A 294 -6.74 11.63 5.55
CA PHE A 294 -7.75 11.37 4.52
C PHE A 294 -7.60 12.27 3.32
N LYS A 295 -7.34 13.55 3.53
CA LYS A 295 -7.13 14.51 2.46
C LYS A 295 -5.91 14.14 1.61
N LEU A 296 -4.78 13.80 2.25
CA LEU A 296 -3.57 13.36 1.56
C LEU A 296 -3.83 12.15 0.66
N PHE A 297 -4.40 11.08 1.22
CA PHE A 297 -4.65 9.84 0.48
C PHE A 297 -5.70 10.01 -0.62
N HIS A 298 -6.75 10.79 -0.35
CA HIS A 298 -7.77 11.11 -1.35
C HIS A 298 -7.20 11.92 -2.52
N ASP A 299 -6.38 12.92 -2.23
CA ASP A 299 -5.74 13.75 -3.25
C ASP A 299 -4.75 12.92 -4.09
N LEU A 300 -4.01 11.98 -3.50
CA LEU A 300 -3.17 11.02 -4.24
C LEU A 300 -4.00 10.10 -5.13
N ARG A 301 -5.12 9.55 -4.62
CA ARG A 301 -6.04 8.71 -5.41
C ARG A 301 -6.68 9.44 -6.58
N LYS A 302 -7.00 10.73 -6.42
CA LYS A 302 -7.46 11.58 -7.54
C LYS A 302 -6.44 11.74 -8.65
N LYS A 303 -5.15 11.59 -8.36
CA LYS A 303 -4.07 11.61 -9.35
C LYS A 303 -3.83 10.25 -10.02
N GLY A 304 -4.63 9.24 -9.70
CA GLY A 304 -4.51 7.90 -10.27
C GLY A 304 -3.60 6.95 -9.48
N ILE A 305 -3.00 7.41 -8.37
CA ILE A 305 -2.18 6.57 -7.49
C ILE A 305 -3.09 5.77 -6.56
N ALA A 306 -2.98 4.43 -6.55
CA ALA A 306 -3.60 3.62 -5.51
C ALA A 306 -2.83 3.80 -4.19
N ALA A 307 -3.26 4.77 -3.38
CA ALA A 307 -2.65 5.06 -2.09
C ALA A 307 -3.31 4.23 -0.98
N HIS A 308 -2.52 3.44 -0.26
CA HIS A 308 -2.92 2.50 0.79
C HIS A 308 -2.26 2.86 2.11
N TYR A 309 -3.02 2.85 3.20
CA TYR A 309 -2.41 2.96 4.52
C TYR A 309 -1.48 1.75 4.74
N TRP A 310 -0.29 2.00 5.28
CA TRP A 310 0.68 0.96 5.60
C TRP A 310 0.59 0.51 7.07
N VAL A 311 1.41 -0.45 7.51
CA VAL A 311 1.37 -1.05 8.85
C VAL A 311 2.66 -0.96 9.62
#